data_AF-A0A838U9R0-F1
#
_entry.id   AF-A0A838U9R0-F1
#
_cell.length_a   1.000
_cell.length_b   1.000
_cell.length_c   1.000
_cell.angle_alpha   90.00
_cell.angle_beta   90.00
_cell.angle_gamma   90.00
#
_symmetry.space_group_name_H-M   'P 1'
#
loop_
_entity.id
_entity.type
_entity.pdbx_description
1 polymer ?
#
loop_
_entity_poly.entity_id
_entity_poly.type
_entity_poly.pdbx_seq_one_letter_code
_entity_poly.pdbx_strand_id
1 'polypeptide(L)'
;MDMRLGRSNQMSSNDPSKTEIRPWGSFTILDESEDYKVKTIEVLPGKRLSYQRHFRRTEHWYVVRGTAKVTLNGVETLVGVGEVVDIPVETAHRVENPH
;
A
#
# COMPACT_ATOMS: atom_id res chain seq x y z
N MET A 1 -7.01 -42.48 -26.62
CA MET A 1 -5.93 -43.28 -26.01
C MET A 1 -4.65 -42.61 -26.48
N ASP A 2 -4.13 -41.62 -25.76
CA ASP A 2 -3.39 -41.81 -24.52
C ASP A 2 -3.74 -40.73 -23.47
N MET A 3 -3.77 -41.12 -22.20
CA MET A 3 -4.17 -40.32 -21.04
C MET A 3 -2.95 -39.65 -20.41
N ARG A 4 -2.98 -38.33 -20.21
CA ARG A 4 -2.24 -37.67 -19.13
C ARG A 4 -3.22 -36.98 -18.21
N LEU A 5 -3.46 -37.65 -17.08
CA LEU A 5 -4.19 -37.17 -15.92
C LEU A 5 -3.47 -35.98 -15.28
N GLY A 6 -4.24 -34.91 -15.06
CA GLY A 6 -4.32 -34.20 -13.78
C GLY A 6 -3.07 -33.52 -13.23
N ARG A 7 -3.06 -32.19 -13.29
CA ARG A 7 -2.98 -31.36 -12.07
C ARG A 7 -3.97 -30.21 -12.21
N SER A 8 -5.13 -30.40 -11.59
CA SER A 8 -5.96 -29.30 -11.11
C SER A 8 -5.07 -28.39 -10.27
N ASN A 9 -4.92 -27.13 -10.67
CA ASN A 9 -4.35 -26.14 -9.78
C ASN A 9 -5.44 -25.84 -8.75
N GLN A 10 -5.42 -26.62 -7.66
CA GLN A 10 -6.27 -26.44 -6.51
C GLN A 10 -6.08 -25.01 -6.01
N MET A 11 -7.15 -24.22 -6.03
CA MET A 11 -7.27 -23.08 -5.13
C MET A 11 -7.27 -23.64 -3.71
N SER A 12 -6.14 -23.52 -3.04
CA SER A 12 -6.06 -23.42 -1.58
C SER A 12 -4.89 -22.46 -1.31
N SER A 13 -4.98 -21.50 -0.39
CA SER A 13 -5.45 -21.66 0.97
C SER A 13 -5.98 -20.34 1.54
N ASN A 14 -6.91 -20.45 2.48
CA ASN A 14 -7.22 -19.44 3.47
C ASN A 14 -5.90 -19.06 4.20
N ASP A 15 -5.29 -17.91 3.89
CA ASP A 15 -3.97 -17.50 4.39
C ASP A 15 -4.11 -16.52 5.57
N PRO A 16 -3.77 -16.91 6.81
CA PRO A 16 -3.97 -16.09 7.98
C PRO A 16 -2.86 -15.02 8.10
N SER A 17 -3.29 -13.77 7.92
CA SER A 17 -2.61 -12.50 8.24
C SER A 17 -1.61 -11.94 7.20
N LYS A 18 -2.10 -11.60 6.01
CA LYS A 18 -1.46 -10.55 5.18
C LYS A 18 -1.56 -9.14 5.79
N THR A 19 -2.23 -9.00 6.93
CA THR A 19 -2.45 -7.74 7.64
C THR A 19 -1.52 -7.63 8.84
N GLU A 20 -0.79 -6.52 8.92
CA GLU A 20 0.04 -6.16 10.07
C GLU A 20 -0.48 -4.90 10.75
N ILE A 21 -0.60 -4.95 12.08
CA ILE A 21 -1.02 -3.82 12.92
C ILE A 21 0.21 -3.06 13.41
N ARG A 22 0.15 -1.73 13.31
CA ARG A 22 1.20 -0.79 13.71
C ARG A 22 0.62 0.30 14.63
N PRO A 23 1.43 1.02 15.40
CA PRO A 23 0.94 2.12 16.25
C PRO A 23 0.23 3.26 15.49
N TRP A 24 0.43 3.35 14.18
CA TRP A 24 -0.22 4.32 13.29
C TRP A 24 -1.48 3.78 12.58
N GLY A 25 -1.78 2.48 12.69
CA GLY A 25 -2.89 1.83 11.99
C GLY A 25 -2.54 0.44 11.50
N SER A 26 -2.77 0.15 10.22
CA SER A 26 -2.48 -1.18 9.66
C SER A 26 -2.11 -1.11 8.19
N PHE A 27 -1.48 -2.18 7.68
CA PHE A 27 -1.47 -2.44 6.26
C PHE A 27 -1.81 -3.89 5.98
N THR A 28 -2.44 -4.15 4.83
CA THR A 28 -2.70 -5.49 4.29
C THR A 28 -2.03 -5.62 2.94
N ILE A 29 -1.22 -6.65 2.75
CA ILE A 29 -0.66 -7.00 1.43
C ILE A 29 -1.78 -7.68 0.64
N LEU A 30 -2.16 -7.10 -0.50
CA LEU A 30 -3.16 -7.69 -1.39
C LEU A 30 -2.50 -8.67 -2.35
N ASP A 31 -1.38 -8.24 -2.94
CA ASP A 31 -0.62 -8.99 -3.93
C ASP A 31 0.86 -8.59 -3.89
N GLU A 32 1.75 -9.51 -4.23
CA GLU A 32 3.19 -9.25 -4.31
C GLU A 32 3.88 -10.18 -5.29
N SER A 33 4.92 -9.65 -5.93
CA SER A 33 5.82 -10.38 -6.80
C SER A 33 7.26 -9.88 -6.59
N GLU A 34 8.19 -10.31 -7.44
CA GLU A 34 9.59 -9.86 -7.40
C GLU A 34 9.70 -8.33 -7.58
N ASP A 35 8.90 -7.77 -8.49
CA ASP A 35 9.02 -6.37 -8.91
C ASP A 35 8.00 -5.42 -8.27
N TYR A 36 6.98 -5.92 -7.55
CA TYR A 36 5.93 -5.08 -6.99
C TYR A 36 5.33 -5.59 -5.69
N LYS A 37 4.68 -4.67 -4.97
CA LYS A 37 3.85 -4.98 -3.82
C LYS A 37 2.63 -4.06 -3.81
N VAL A 38 1.44 -4.66 -3.78
CA VAL A 38 0.17 -3.95 -3.65
C VAL A 38 -0.29 -4.04 -2.20
N LYS A 39 -0.54 -2.90 -1.57
CA LYS A 39 -1.02 -2.84 -0.18
C LYS A 39 -2.25 -1.95 -0.07
N THR A 40 -3.16 -2.36 0.81
CA THR A 40 -4.08 -1.43 1.47
C THR A 40 -3.42 -0.92 2.74
N ILE A 41 -3.43 0.39 2.97
CA ILE A 41 -2.90 1.01 4.19
C ILE A 41 -4.04 1.79 4.85
N GLU A 42 -4.26 1.52 6.14
CA GLU A 42 -5.18 2.28 6.98
C GLU A 42 -4.38 3.10 7.99
N VAL A 43 -4.55 4.42 7.95
CA VAL A 43 -3.90 5.34 8.90
C VAL A 43 -4.95 5.88 9.85
N LEU A 44 -4.78 5.58 11.14
CA LEU A 44 -5.74 6.00 12.17
C LEU A 44 -5.73 7.52 12.35
N PRO A 45 -6.83 8.10 12.84
CA PRO A 45 -6.93 9.52 13.17
C PRO A 45 -5.72 10.08 13.93
N GLY A 46 -5.16 11.18 13.43
CA GLY A 46 -3.99 11.85 14.01
C GLY A 46 -2.69 11.05 13.93
N LYS A 47 -2.65 9.94 13.18
CA LYS A 47 -1.47 9.13 12.97
C LYS A 47 -0.85 9.38 11.61
N ARG A 48 0.42 8.96 11.48
CA ARG A 48 1.20 9.09 10.26
C ARG A 48 2.20 7.97 10.11
N LEU A 49 2.57 7.71 8.86
CA LEU A 49 3.74 6.91 8.53
C LEU A 49 5.01 7.76 8.71
N SER A 50 6.15 7.08 8.85
CA SER A 50 7.47 7.73 8.87
C SER A 50 7.73 8.48 7.56
N TYR A 51 8.61 9.49 7.63
CA TYR A 51 9.12 10.15 6.42
C TYR A 51 10.15 9.24 5.76
N GLN A 52 9.86 8.75 4.56
CA GLN A 52 10.61 7.71 3.86
C GLN A 52 11.16 8.24 2.54
N ARG A 53 12.22 7.60 2.05
CA ARG A 53 12.77 7.82 0.70
C ARG A 53 13.29 6.49 0.17
N HIS A 54 12.93 6.15 -1.07
CA HIS A 54 13.32 4.88 -1.69
C HIS A 54 14.14 5.13 -2.96
N PHE A 55 15.28 4.44 -3.11
CA PHE A 55 16.17 4.62 -4.26
C PHE A 55 15.78 3.80 -5.50
N ARG A 56 14.93 2.78 -5.33
CA ARG A 56 14.60 1.79 -6.39
C ARG A 56 13.11 1.56 -6.56
N ARG A 57 12.27 2.35 -5.89
CA ARG A 57 10.82 2.19 -5.88
C ARG A 57 10.14 3.51 -6.15
N THR A 58 9.23 3.50 -7.11
CA THR A 58 8.16 4.49 -7.23
C THR A 58 6.93 3.98 -6.49
N GLU A 59 6.10 4.89 -5.99
CA GLU A 59 4.83 4.52 -5.39
C GLU A 59 3.68 5.23 -6.09
N HIS A 60 2.54 4.56 -6.15
CA HIS A 60 1.30 5.10 -6.66
C HIS A 60 0.24 4.90 -5.58
N TRP A 61 -0.25 6.00 -5.03
CA TRP A 61 -1.25 5.97 -3.96
C TRP A 61 -2.59 6.43 -4.49
N TYR A 62 -3.64 5.70 -4.15
CA TYR A 62 -5.02 6.05 -4.44
C TYR A 62 -5.81 6.12 -3.14
N VAL A 63 -6.48 7.25 -2.89
CA VAL A 63 -7.25 7.44 -1.66
C VAL A 63 -8.62 6.79 -1.81
N VAL A 64 -8.80 5.66 -1.12
CA VAL A 64 -10.07 4.91 -1.15
C VAL A 64 -11.13 5.52 -0.22
N ARG A 65 -10.73 6.12 0.89
CA ARG A 65 -11.64 6.69 1.89
C ARG A 65 -10.96 7.80 2.70
N GLY A 66 -11.74 8.81 3.09
CA GLY A 66 -11.32 9.87 4.00
C GLY A 66 -10.48 10.94 3.30
N THR A 67 -9.63 11.60 4.10
CA THR A 67 -8.69 12.62 3.64
C THR A 67 -7.32 12.27 4.17
N ALA A 68 -6.29 12.38 3.32
CA ALA A 68 -4.91 12.18 3.69
C ALA A 68 -4.13 13.49 3.51
N LYS A 69 -3.27 13.80 4.47
CA LYS A 69 -2.24 14.82 4.31
C LYS A 69 -0.98 14.14 3.82
N VAL A 70 -0.59 14.43 2.59
CA VAL A 70 0.63 13.89 1.99
C VAL A 70 1.71 14.96 2.04
N THR A 71 2.91 14.57 2.46
CA THR A 71 4.10 15.42 2.37
C THR A 71 5.02 14.85 1.31
N LEU A 72 5.38 15.63 0.28
CA LEU A 72 6.39 15.28 -0.73
C LEU A 72 7.50 16.34 -0.71
N ASN A 73 8.75 15.93 -0.48
CA ASN A 73 9.91 16.82 -0.38
C ASN A 73 9.68 18.03 0.54
N GLY A 74 8.95 17.84 1.64
CA GLY A 74 8.63 18.88 2.62
C GLY A 74 7.39 19.72 2.28
N VAL A 75 6.79 19.56 1.10
CA VAL A 75 5.55 20.25 0.70
C VAL A 75 4.36 19.41 1.11
N GLU A 76 3.42 20.00 1.85
CA GLU A 76 2.20 19.33 2.32
C GLU A 76 1.01 19.64 1.40
N THR A 77 0.20 18.62 1.12
CA THR A 77 -1.04 18.75 0.33
C THR A 77 -2.09 17.81 0.92
N LEU A 78 -3.33 18.29 1.01
CA LEU A 78 -4.47 17.45 1.35
C LEU A 78 -5.00 16.79 0.09
N VAL A 79 -5.21 15.48 0.16
CA VAL A 79 -5.79 14.66 -0.90
C VAL A 79 -6.99 13.88 -0.34
N GLY A 80 -8.09 13.88 -1.07
CA GLY A 80 -9.35 13.25 -0.73
C GLY A 80 -9.64 12.02 -1.58
N VAL A 81 -10.81 11.42 -1.35
CA VAL A 81 -11.26 10.20 -2.03
C VAL A 81 -11.24 10.36 -3.55
N GLY A 82 -10.67 9.37 -4.24
CA GLY A 82 -10.57 9.36 -5.70
C GLY A 82 -9.34 10.06 -6.26
N GLU A 83 -8.61 10.81 -5.42
CA GLU A 83 -7.37 11.45 -5.82
C GLU A 83 -6.19 10.47 -5.75
N VAL A 84 -5.21 10.75 -6.59
CA VAL A 84 -4.00 9.95 -6.79
C VAL A 84 -2.78 10.76 -6.40
N VAL A 85 -1.78 10.09 -5.81
CA VAL A 85 -0.45 10.64 -5.63
C VAL A 85 0.59 9.69 -6.21
N ASP A 86 1.32 10.16 -7.22
CA ASP A 86 2.51 9.50 -7.73
C ASP A 86 3.76 9.99 -7.00
N ILE A 87 4.59 9.05 -6.56
CA ILE A 87 5.80 9.29 -5.80
C ILE A 87 6.98 8.72 -6.59
N PRO A 88 7.74 9.56 -7.30
CA PRO A 88 8.94 9.13 -8.02
C PRO A 88 10.03 8.60 -7.08
N VAL A 89 10.98 7.85 -7.64
CA VAL A 89 12.20 7.44 -6.93
C VAL A 89 12.89 8.64 -6.28
N GLU A 90 13.53 8.40 -5.14
CA GLU A 90 14.27 9.41 -4.37
C GLU A 90 13.44 10.58 -3.82
N THR A 91 12.12 10.60 -4.05
CA THR A 91 11.22 11.58 -3.42
C THR A 91 11.05 11.22 -1.95
N ALA A 92 11.34 12.17 -1.05
CA ALA A 92 11.06 11.99 0.36
C ALA A 92 9.56 12.19 0.60
N HIS A 93 8.89 11.25 1.25
CA HIS A 93 7.43 11.25 1.36
C HIS A 93 6.90 10.67 2.67
N ARG A 94 5.70 11.08 3.07
CA ARG A 94 4.88 10.45 4.13
C ARG A 94 3.40 10.71 3.87
N VAL A 95 2.57 9.89 4.52
CA VAL A 95 1.12 10.12 4.63
C VAL A 95 0.71 10.21 6.10
N GLU A 96 -0.18 11.16 6.39
CA GLU A 96 -0.83 11.39 7.68
C GLU A 96 -2.34 11.36 7.48
N ASN A 97 -3.07 10.80 8.43
CA ASN A 97 -4.50 11.04 8.55
C ASN A 97 -4.71 12.20 9.56
N PRO A 98 -5.13 13.39 9.12
CA PRO A 98 -5.25 14.56 10.00
C PRO A 98 -6.45 14.52 10.96
N HIS A 99 -7.45 13.63 10.74
CA HIS A 99 -8.74 13.66 11.45
C HIS A 99 -9.24 12.29 11.89
#